data_AF-A0A4Y8PDC8-F1
#
_entry.id   AF-A0A4Y8PDC8-F1
#
_cell.length_a   1.000
_cell.length_b   1.000
_cell.length_c   1.000
_cell.angle_alpha   90.00
_cell.angle_beta   90.00
_cell.angle_gamma   90.00
#
_symmetry.space_group_name_H-M   'P 1'
#
loop_
_entity.id
_entity.type
_entity.pdbx_description
1 polymer ?
#
loop_
_entity_poly.entity_id
_entity_poly.type
_entity_poly.pdbx_seq_one_letter_code
_entity_poly.pdbx_strand_id
1 'polypeptide(L)'
;MLFGKIKSIPLPQVAKMIGDKSGIIEITTPENELYKFFFSKRLFLGAEKQNVLIENIFTLRSILSELSEKHESRFLFKEISIESKISGFSLTLDQFIIASLHPLKIKYQKTTADFYPDPDTVFINTGTDTSCIGCDFLLFWIEAQPFFSRGTSAKELSKFLFFSLEDILYYTYTLNLLDIIRLADKKRVFQLPLLKTPQMQNVENKTELALVSSSTPIEEKSSPYPVQTTTESQAIQLYQVDNQQKKGLLRRLIYGFKNFFRKMYE
;
A
#
# COMPACT_ATOMS: atom_id res chain seq x y z
N MET A 1 5.40 -21.61 20.04
CA MET A 1 6.78 -21.62 19.52
C MET A 1 6.71 -21.40 18.01
N LEU A 2 7.47 -20.45 17.46
CA LEU A 2 7.50 -20.15 16.02
C LEU A 2 8.96 -20.20 15.57
N PHE A 3 9.27 -20.86 14.45
CA PHE A 3 10.64 -21.01 13.95
C PHE A 3 10.66 -21.08 12.41
N GLY A 4 11.80 -20.77 11.80
CA GLY A 4 11.94 -20.82 10.34
C GLY A 4 13.26 -20.25 9.82
N LYS A 5 13.35 -20.04 8.50
CA LYS A 5 14.46 -19.32 7.84
C LYS A 5 14.08 -17.86 7.58
N ILE A 6 15.01 -16.94 7.81
CA ILE A 6 14.83 -15.50 7.56
C ILE A 6 14.59 -15.19 6.08
N LYS A 7 15.17 -15.96 5.14
CA LYS A 7 14.85 -15.82 3.70
C LYS A 7 13.36 -16.07 3.38
N SER A 8 12.72 -17.01 4.07
CA SER A 8 11.34 -17.43 3.79
C SER A 8 10.30 -16.60 4.55
N ILE A 9 10.61 -16.20 5.77
CA ILE A 9 9.78 -15.30 6.58
C ILE A 9 10.71 -14.20 7.10
N PRO A 10 10.77 -13.04 6.44
CA PRO A 10 11.68 -11.97 6.83
C PRO A 10 11.28 -11.38 8.19
N LEU A 11 12.26 -10.83 8.90
CA LEU A 11 12.10 -10.30 10.26
C LEU A 11 10.88 -9.37 10.49
N PRO A 12 10.50 -8.42 9.59
CA PRO A 12 9.25 -7.66 9.75
C PRO A 12 7.98 -8.52 9.80
N GLN A 13 7.94 -9.63 9.04
CA GLN A 13 6.81 -10.56 9.07
C GLN A 13 6.81 -11.42 10.34
N VAL A 14 7.99 -11.84 10.82
CA VAL A 14 8.12 -12.52 12.13
C VAL A 14 7.63 -11.60 13.26
N ALA A 15 8.03 -10.32 13.24
CA ALA A 15 7.59 -9.32 14.19
C ALA A 15 6.06 -9.13 14.16
N LYS A 16 5.44 -9.05 12.97
CA LYS A 16 3.97 -9.06 12.86
C LYS A 16 3.33 -10.31 13.45
N MET A 17 3.88 -11.50 13.17
CA MET A 17 3.32 -12.78 13.64
C MET A 17 3.37 -12.95 15.18
N ILE A 18 4.24 -12.20 15.86
CA ILE A 18 4.27 -12.13 17.33
C ILE A 18 3.13 -11.26 17.85
N GLY A 19 2.85 -10.13 17.19
CA GLY A 19 1.75 -9.23 17.54
C GLY A 19 1.84 -8.73 18.98
N ASP A 20 0.85 -9.08 19.78
CA ASP A 20 0.72 -8.60 21.17
C ASP A 20 1.48 -9.49 22.18
N LYS A 21 2.11 -10.58 21.72
CA LYS A 21 2.86 -11.52 22.57
C LYS A 21 4.15 -10.91 23.11
N SER A 22 4.61 -11.45 24.23
CA SER A 22 5.90 -11.11 24.83
C SER A 22 6.88 -12.26 24.69
N GLY A 23 8.16 -11.97 24.43
CA GLY A 23 9.17 -12.99 24.23
C GLY A 23 10.39 -12.52 23.46
N ILE A 24 11.21 -13.48 23.05
CA ILE A 24 12.52 -13.27 22.43
C ILE A 24 12.53 -13.93 21.06
N ILE A 25 12.92 -13.20 20.02
CA ILE A 25 13.37 -13.79 18.75
C ILE A 25 14.87 -14.01 18.85
N GLU A 26 15.29 -15.27 18.88
CA GLU A 26 16.67 -15.67 18.66
C GLU A 26 16.90 -15.87 17.16
N ILE A 27 17.98 -15.31 16.60
CA ILE A 27 18.39 -15.55 15.21
C ILE A 27 19.84 -16.05 15.22
N THR A 28 20.06 -17.24 14.66
CA THR A 28 21.39 -17.83 14.49
C THR A 28 21.80 -17.75 13.03
N THR A 29 22.95 -17.13 12.75
CA THR A 29 23.51 -17.03 11.40
C THR A 29 24.35 -18.27 11.03
N PRO A 30 24.72 -18.45 9.75
CA PRO A 30 25.63 -19.53 9.33
C PRO A 30 27.01 -19.47 9.99
N GLU A 31 27.46 -18.28 10.41
CA GLU A 31 28.74 -18.06 11.12
C GLU A 31 28.63 -18.32 12.64
N ASN A 32 27.53 -18.92 13.10
CA ASN A 32 27.18 -19.13 14.51
C ASN A 32 27.07 -17.85 15.35
N GLU A 33 26.84 -16.69 14.72
CA GLU A 33 26.48 -15.48 15.48
C GLU A 33 25.03 -15.59 15.97
N LEU A 34 24.83 -15.31 17.26
CA LEU A 34 23.51 -15.26 17.89
C LEU A 34 23.06 -13.82 18.08
N TYR A 35 21.88 -13.50 17.55
CA TYR A 35 21.18 -12.24 17.77
C TYR A 35 19.93 -12.52 18.59
N LYS A 36 19.57 -11.61 19.50
CA LYS A 36 18.32 -11.67 20.25
C LYS A 36 17.56 -10.36 20.10
N PHE A 37 16.26 -10.43 19.83
CA PHE A 37 15.37 -9.27 19.76
C PHE A 37 14.25 -9.44 20.78
N PHE A 38 14.08 -8.48 21.68
CA PHE A 38 13.20 -8.57 22.84
C PHE A 38 11.91 -7.79 22.58
N PHE A 39 10.76 -8.46 22.75
CA PHE A 39 9.44 -7.88 22.51
C PHE A 39 8.52 -8.06 23.73
N SER A 40 7.70 -7.06 24.01
CA SER A 40 6.62 -7.15 25.00
C SER A 40 5.45 -6.28 24.58
N LYS A 41 4.25 -6.86 24.43
CA LYS A 41 2.98 -6.15 24.18
C LYS A 41 3.07 -5.07 23.07
N ARG A 42 3.44 -5.48 21.85
CA ARG A 42 3.72 -4.59 20.69
C ARG A 42 4.83 -3.54 20.87
N LEU A 43 5.71 -3.69 21.86
CA LEU A 43 6.92 -2.88 21.98
C LEU A 43 8.15 -3.72 21.68
N PHE A 44 9.04 -3.18 20.86
CA PHE A 44 10.43 -3.63 20.77
C PHE A 44 11.21 -2.95 21.91
N LEU A 45 11.82 -3.76 22.78
CA LEU A 45 12.49 -3.29 24.00
C LEU A 45 14.00 -3.08 23.80
N GLY A 46 14.59 -3.80 22.85
CA GLY A 46 16.02 -3.81 22.61
C GLY A 46 16.47 -5.08 21.89
N ALA A 47 17.77 -5.18 21.60
CA ALA A 47 18.36 -6.35 21.00
C ALA A 47 19.80 -6.58 21.51
N GLU A 48 20.31 -7.79 21.33
CA GLU A 48 21.69 -8.21 21.63
C GLU A 48 22.34 -8.85 20.40
N LYS A 49 23.66 -8.65 20.21
CA LYS A 49 24.52 -9.49 19.36
C LYS A 49 25.53 -10.19 20.26
N GLN A 50 25.57 -11.53 20.26
CA GLN A 50 26.48 -12.34 21.08
C GLN A 50 26.43 -11.99 22.60
N ASN A 51 25.23 -11.72 23.12
CA ASN A 51 24.97 -11.23 24.50
C ASN A 51 25.50 -9.82 24.80
N VAL A 52 25.99 -9.07 23.80
CA VAL A 52 26.30 -7.63 23.93
C VAL A 52 25.08 -6.82 23.53
N LEU A 53 24.66 -5.91 24.39
CA LEU A 53 23.47 -5.06 24.21
C LEU A 53 23.67 -4.04 23.07
N ILE A 54 22.62 -3.83 22.27
CA ILE A 54 22.60 -2.84 21.19
C ILE A 54 22.05 -1.51 21.74
N GLU A 55 22.95 -0.58 22.03
CA GLU A 55 22.64 0.65 22.76
C GLU A 55 21.92 1.72 21.91
N ASN A 56 22.09 1.72 20.58
CA ASN A 56 21.59 2.80 19.72
C ASN A 56 20.96 2.31 18.40
N ILE A 57 20.15 3.19 17.81
CA ILE A 57 19.34 2.90 16.61
C ILE A 57 20.17 2.74 15.32
N PHE A 58 21.37 3.32 15.23
CA PHE A 58 22.26 3.18 14.08
C PHE A 58 22.88 1.78 14.04
N THR A 59 23.33 1.28 15.20
CA THR A 59 23.80 -0.10 15.36
C THR A 59 22.68 -1.10 15.08
N LEU A 60 21.45 -0.85 15.53
CA LEU A 60 20.29 -1.67 15.15
C LEU A 60 20.08 -1.67 13.62
N ARG A 61 20.10 -0.51 12.96
CA ARG A 61 19.96 -0.42 11.50
C ARG A 61 21.04 -1.21 10.76
N SER A 62 22.28 -1.14 11.21
CA SER A 62 23.40 -1.93 10.67
C SER A 62 23.12 -3.44 10.77
N ILE A 63 22.70 -3.89 11.95
CA ILE A 63 22.38 -5.31 12.22
C ILE A 63 21.15 -5.79 11.44
N LEU A 64 20.12 -4.96 11.28
CA LEU A 64 18.97 -5.27 10.43
C LEU A 64 19.38 -5.40 8.95
N SER A 65 20.36 -4.61 8.51
CA SER A 65 20.94 -4.73 7.16
C SER A 65 21.74 -6.04 7.01
N GLU A 66 22.65 -6.33 7.93
CA GLU A 66 23.44 -7.57 7.99
C GLU A 66 22.54 -8.82 7.94
N LEU A 67 21.50 -8.88 8.78
CA LEU A 67 20.57 -10.00 8.81
C LEU A 67 19.71 -10.14 7.54
N SER A 68 19.48 -9.05 6.80
CA SER A 68 18.79 -9.11 5.51
C SER A 68 19.64 -9.75 4.40
N GLU A 69 20.97 -9.77 4.57
CA GLU A 69 21.93 -10.38 3.65
C GLU A 69 22.15 -11.87 3.95
N LYS A 70 22.19 -12.24 5.23
CA LYS A 70 22.45 -13.62 5.69
C LYS A 70 21.25 -14.57 5.52
N HIS A 71 20.94 -14.92 4.28
CA HIS A 71 19.76 -15.70 3.87
C HIS A 71 19.54 -17.04 4.62
N GLU A 72 20.60 -17.76 4.98
CA GLU A 72 20.51 -19.06 5.66
C GLU A 72 20.32 -18.94 7.18
N SER A 73 20.23 -17.72 7.71
CA SER A 73 19.93 -17.48 9.12
C SER A 73 18.58 -18.07 9.52
N ARG A 74 18.55 -18.73 10.67
CA ARG A 74 17.35 -19.36 11.24
C ARG A 74 16.88 -18.56 12.43
N PHE A 75 15.57 -18.42 12.58
CA PHE A 75 14.96 -17.75 13.73
C PHE A 75 14.16 -18.72 14.60
N LEU A 76 14.08 -18.39 15.88
CA LEU A 76 13.26 -19.06 16.88
C LEU A 76 12.65 -18.03 17.82
N PHE A 77 11.32 -17.99 17.90
CA PHE A 77 10.60 -17.21 18.90
C PHE A 77 10.25 -18.06 20.12
N LYS A 78 10.70 -17.61 21.28
CA LYS A 78 10.36 -18.14 22.62
C LYS A 78 9.42 -17.15 23.31
N GLU A 79 8.21 -17.60 23.59
CA GLU A 79 7.19 -16.83 24.33
C GLU A 79 7.53 -16.88 25.82
N ILE A 80 7.90 -15.74 26.40
CA ILE A 80 8.45 -15.59 27.76
C ILE A 80 7.93 -14.28 28.35
N SER A 81 7.54 -14.28 29.62
CA SER A 81 7.22 -13.04 30.34
C SER A 81 8.50 -12.21 30.48
N ILE A 82 8.55 -11.06 29.79
CA ILE A 82 9.63 -10.08 29.96
C ILE A 82 9.11 -9.00 30.90
N GLU A 83 9.52 -9.06 32.15
CA GLU A 83 9.04 -8.19 33.25
C GLU A 83 9.57 -6.75 33.18
N SER A 84 10.30 -6.41 32.11
CA SER A 84 11.12 -5.19 31.89
C SER A 84 12.28 -5.08 32.89
N LYS A 85 13.52 -4.80 32.49
CA LYS A 85 14.01 -3.97 31.38
C LYS A 85 15.24 -4.63 30.73
N ILE A 86 15.35 -4.62 29.40
CA ILE A 86 16.62 -4.80 28.69
C ILE A 86 16.65 -3.74 27.59
N SER A 87 17.48 -2.71 27.74
CA SER A 87 17.27 -1.42 27.07
C SER A 87 18.55 -0.76 26.56
N GLY A 88 18.59 -0.48 25.26
CA GLY A 88 19.28 0.72 24.72
C GLY A 88 18.28 1.84 24.43
N PHE A 89 17.18 1.49 23.76
CA PHE A 89 16.05 2.35 23.38
C PHE A 89 14.81 1.46 23.14
N SER A 90 13.61 2.05 23.11
CA SER A 90 12.37 1.34 22.77
C SER A 90 11.75 1.87 21.48
N LEU A 91 11.11 0.99 20.71
CA LEU A 91 10.29 1.31 19.55
C LEU A 91 8.91 0.66 19.65
N THR A 92 7.90 1.23 18.99
CA THR A 92 6.66 0.47 18.72
C THR A 92 6.94 -0.66 17.71
N LEU A 93 6.10 -1.70 17.71
CA LEU A 93 6.19 -2.80 16.75
C LEU A 93 6.16 -2.28 15.31
N ASP A 94 5.30 -1.30 15.03
CA ASP A 94 5.14 -0.71 13.71
C ASP A 94 6.41 0.05 13.26
N GLN A 95 7.05 0.79 14.17
CA GLN A 95 8.35 1.43 13.94
C GLN A 95 9.47 0.40 13.71
N PHE A 96 9.47 -0.71 14.44
CA PHE A 96 10.42 -1.81 14.23
C PHE A 96 10.20 -2.51 12.87
N ILE A 97 8.95 -2.75 12.48
CA ILE A 97 8.58 -3.28 11.16
C ILE A 97 9.10 -2.34 10.06
N ILE A 98 8.83 -1.04 10.14
CA ILE A 98 9.31 -0.05 9.18
C ILE A 98 10.85 -0.02 9.12
N ALA A 99 11.53 -0.05 10.27
CA ALA A 99 13.00 -0.07 10.32
C ALA A 99 13.59 -1.32 9.66
N SER A 100 12.96 -2.49 9.86
CA SER A 100 13.42 -3.77 9.29
C SER A 100 13.01 -3.98 7.82
N LEU A 101 12.07 -3.19 7.29
CA LEU A 101 11.73 -3.15 5.87
C LEU A 101 12.72 -2.34 5.01
N HIS A 102 13.45 -1.38 5.60
CA HIS A 102 14.35 -0.50 4.85
C HIS A 102 15.48 -1.26 4.10
N PRO A 103 16.21 -2.22 4.70
CA PRO A 103 17.21 -3.01 3.96
C PRO A 103 16.59 -3.85 2.83
N LEU A 104 15.38 -4.38 3.06
CA LEU A 104 14.65 -5.18 2.07
C LEU A 104 14.28 -4.32 0.84
N LYS A 105 13.90 -3.05 1.03
CA LYS A 105 13.63 -2.13 -0.09
C LYS A 105 14.83 -1.99 -1.03
N ILE A 106 16.02 -1.79 -0.46
CA ILE A 106 17.26 -1.62 -1.23
C ILE A 106 17.58 -2.91 -1.98
N LYS A 107 17.49 -4.06 -1.28
CA LYS A 107 17.82 -5.38 -1.82
C LYS A 107 16.90 -5.84 -2.96
N TYR A 108 15.60 -5.52 -2.85
CA TYR A 108 14.56 -5.99 -3.76
C TYR A 108 14.01 -4.88 -4.69
N GLN A 109 14.75 -3.78 -4.87
CA GLN A 109 14.34 -2.66 -5.72
C GLN A 109 14.16 -3.05 -7.21
N LYS A 110 14.83 -4.11 -7.66
CA LYS A 110 14.83 -4.57 -9.06
C LYS A 110 14.48 -6.06 -9.20
N THR A 111 14.02 -6.69 -8.13
CA THR A 111 13.77 -8.13 -8.07
C THR A 111 12.57 -8.43 -7.17
N THR A 112 11.64 -9.24 -7.65
CA THR A 112 10.52 -9.70 -6.84
C THR A 112 11.02 -10.67 -5.77
N ALA A 113 10.66 -10.45 -4.51
CA ALA A 113 10.97 -11.35 -3.41
C ALA A 113 9.93 -12.47 -3.28
N ASP A 114 10.36 -13.69 -2.94
CA ASP A 114 9.49 -14.85 -2.73
C ASP A 114 8.41 -14.64 -1.65
N PHE A 115 8.63 -13.69 -0.73
CA PHE A 115 7.72 -13.35 0.38
C PHE A 115 6.76 -12.18 0.06
N TYR A 116 6.87 -11.54 -1.10
CA TYR A 116 5.86 -10.57 -1.53
C TYR A 116 4.55 -11.29 -1.89
N PRO A 117 3.39 -10.62 -1.72
CA PRO A 117 2.12 -11.20 -2.14
C PRO A 117 2.10 -11.39 -3.66
N ASP A 118 1.36 -12.38 -4.14
CA ASP A 118 1.15 -12.59 -5.57
C ASP A 118 0.56 -11.29 -6.21
N PRO A 119 1.03 -10.84 -7.39
CA PRO A 119 0.59 -9.59 -8.02
C PRO A 119 -0.92 -9.48 -8.29
N ASP A 120 -1.63 -10.60 -8.42
CA ASP A 120 -3.08 -10.68 -8.57
C ASP A 120 -3.84 -10.79 -7.22
N THR A 121 -3.13 -10.79 -6.07
CA THR A 121 -3.75 -10.75 -4.74
C THR A 121 -4.51 -9.45 -4.53
N VAL A 122 -5.80 -9.55 -4.17
CA VAL A 122 -6.67 -8.38 -3.94
C VAL A 122 -6.66 -7.97 -2.46
N PHE A 123 -6.36 -6.70 -2.21
CA PHE A 123 -6.36 -6.09 -0.88
C PHE A 123 -7.42 -5.00 -0.74
N ILE A 124 -7.93 -4.84 0.48
CA ILE A 124 -8.89 -3.80 0.89
C ILE A 124 -8.35 -2.97 2.05
N ASN A 125 -8.70 -1.68 2.08
CA ASN A 125 -8.42 -0.77 3.19
C ASN A 125 -9.13 -1.24 4.46
N THR A 126 -8.44 -1.20 5.61
CA THR A 126 -8.99 -1.55 6.93
C THR A 126 -9.61 -0.35 7.65
N GLY A 127 -9.21 0.89 7.30
CA GLY A 127 -9.54 2.10 8.04
C GLY A 127 -8.61 2.39 9.22
N THR A 128 -7.51 1.63 9.39
CA THR A 128 -6.47 1.89 10.40
C THR A 128 -5.80 3.25 10.17
N ASP A 129 -5.39 3.91 11.25
CA ASP A 129 -4.62 5.16 11.19
C ASP A 129 -3.28 4.95 10.45
N THR A 130 -2.91 5.92 9.62
CA THR A 130 -1.68 5.92 8.84
C THR A 130 -0.62 6.87 9.37
N SER A 131 -0.80 7.47 10.56
CA SER A 131 0.19 8.36 11.19
C SER A 131 1.59 7.73 11.38
N CYS A 132 1.69 6.40 11.42
CA CYS A 132 2.94 5.67 11.54
C CYS A 132 3.76 5.59 10.24
N ILE A 133 3.19 5.87 9.06
CA ILE A 133 3.89 5.70 7.78
C ILE A 133 4.74 6.92 7.43
N GLY A 134 6.00 6.69 7.02
CA GLY A 134 6.91 7.76 6.60
C GLY A 134 6.48 8.44 5.29
N CYS A 135 7.02 9.64 5.03
CA CYS A 135 6.62 10.50 3.90
C CYS A 135 6.63 9.81 2.52
N ASP A 136 7.58 8.90 2.26
CA ASP A 136 7.64 8.16 1.00
C ASP A 136 6.47 7.18 0.82
N PHE A 137 6.03 6.52 1.90
CA PHE A 137 4.83 5.67 1.90
C PHE A 137 3.56 6.50 1.82
N LEU A 138 3.54 7.68 2.43
CA LEU A 138 2.38 8.57 2.40
C LEU A 138 2.04 9.03 0.97
N LEU A 139 3.05 9.30 0.13
CA LEU A 139 2.85 9.60 -1.29
C LEU A 139 2.16 8.46 -2.04
N PHE A 140 2.64 7.22 -1.89
CA PHE A 140 2.00 6.05 -2.48
C PHE A 140 0.57 5.87 -1.93
N TRP A 141 0.38 5.99 -0.62
CA TRP A 141 -0.91 5.79 0.04
C TRP A 141 -1.96 6.79 -0.44
N ILE A 142 -1.65 8.09 -0.54
CA ILE A 142 -2.58 9.12 -1.02
C ILE A 142 -3.11 8.79 -2.43
N GLU A 143 -2.29 8.17 -3.28
CA GLU A 143 -2.70 7.80 -4.64
C GLU A 143 -3.40 6.44 -4.70
N ALA A 144 -3.01 5.47 -3.87
CA ALA A 144 -3.53 4.10 -3.87
C ALA A 144 -4.80 3.88 -3.00
N GLN A 145 -5.01 4.68 -1.94
CA GLN A 145 -6.11 4.55 -0.98
C GLN A 145 -7.53 4.51 -1.62
N PRO A 146 -7.85 5.28 -2.68
CA PRO A 146 -9.13 5.16 -3.37
C PRO A 146 -9.38 3.79 -4.02
N PHE A 147 -8.32 3.10 -4.45
CA PHE A 147 -8.40 1.77 -5.08
C PHE A 147 -8.55 0.68 -4.01
N PHE A 148 -7.75 0.74 -2.93
CA PHE A 148 -7.90 -0.17 -1.78
C PHE A 148 -9.27 -0.04 -1.09
N SER A 149 -9.94 1.11 -1.19
CA SER A 149 -11.32 1.27 -0.67
C SER A 149 -12.37 0.43 -1.41
N ARG A 150 -12.04 -0.14 -2.58
CA ARG A 150 -12.94 -1.00 -3.39
C ARG A 150 -12.47 -2.45 -3.51
N GLY A 151 -11.21 -2.71 -3.18
CA GLY A 151 -10.50 -3.93 -3.52
C GLY A 151 -9.67 -3.72 -4.78
N THR A 152 -8.35 -3.93 -4.70
CA THR A 152 -7.44 -3.86 -5.85
C THR A 152 -6.24 -4.77 -5.68
N SER A 153 -5.62 -5.21 -6.78
CA SER A 153 -4.33 -5.92 -6.78
C SER A 153 -3.15 -5.03 -7.20
N ALA A 154 -1.92 -5.47 -6.92
CA ALA A 154 -0.71 -4.74 -7.31
C ALA A 154 -0.60 -4.56 -8.83
N LYS A 155 -1.02 -5.59 -9.59
CA LYS A 155 -1.06 -5.61 -11.07
C LYS A 155 -2.17 -4.74 -11.67
N GLU A 156 -3.18 -4.38 -10.89
CA GLU A 156 -4.16 -3.36 -11.27
C GLU A 156 -3.60 -1.96 -10.98
N LEU A 157 -3.05 -1.75 -9.78
CA LEU A 157 -2.42 -0.49 -9.40
C LEU A 157 -1.32 -0.06 -10.39
N SER A 158 -0.52 -1.00 -10.91
CA SER A 158 0.55 -0.71 -11.89
C SER A 158 0.05 -0.19 -13.25
N LYS A 159 -1.26 -0.26 -13.52
CA LYS A 159 -1.89 0.33 -14.72
C LYS A 159 -2.34 1.78 -14.50
N PHE A 160 -2.48 2.20 -13.24
CA PHE A 160 -3.08 3.49 -12.87
C PHE A 160 -2.13 4.43 -12.12
N LEU A 161 -1.08 3.88 -11.49
CA LEU A 161 -0.08 4.62 -10.72
C LEU A 161 1.28 4.62 -11.42
N PHE A 162 2.04 5.70 -11.26
CA PHE A 162 3.39 5.86 -11.84
C PHE A 162 4.49 5.23 -10.96
N PHE A 163 4.30 3.97 -10.56
CA PHE A 163 5.28 3.18 -9.81
C PHE A 163 5.55 1.86 -10.54
N SER A 164 6.75 1.28 -10.35
CA SER A 164 7.04 -0.05 -10.89
C SER A 164 6.24 -1.13 -10.15
N LEU A 165 6.09 -2.31 -10.74
CA LEU A 165 5.36 -3.41 -10.09
C LEU A 165 6.06 -3.84 -8.79
N GLU A 166 7.39 -3.82 -8.77
CA GLU A 166 8.23 -4.16 -7.62
C GLU A 166 8.04 -3.16 -6.47
N ASP A 167 8.02 -1.86 -6.77
CA ASP A 167 7.69 -0.80 -5.82
C ASP A 167 6.28 -0.99 -5.24
N ILE A 168 5.28 -1.25 -6.11
CA ILE A 168 3.89 -1.46 -5.67
C ILE A 168 3.76 -2.71 -4.81
N LEU A 169 4.46 -3.80 -5.13
CA LEU A 169 4.52 -5.02 -4.32
C LEU A 169 5.14 -4.74 -2.95
N TYR A 170 6.26 -4.01 -2.89
CA TYR A 170 6.89 -3.60 -1.64
C TYR A 170 5.97 -2.71 -0.78
N TYR A 171 5.31 -1.72 -1.38
CA TYR A 171 4.38 -0.83 -0.66
C TYR A 171 3.14 -1.59 -0.18
N THR A 172 2.55 -2.45 -1.02
CA THR A 172 1.39 -3.29 -0.67
C THR A 172 1.75 -4.26 0.46
N TYR A 173 2.91 -4.92 0.37
CA TYR A 173 3.44 -5.78 1.43
C TYR A 173 3.61 -5.02 2.76
N THR A 174 4.17 -3.81 2.71
CA THR A 174 4.35 -2.95 3.89
C THR A 174 3.02 -2.52 4.52
N LEU A 175 2.07 -2.01 3.72
CA LEU A 175 0.76 -1.59 4.22
C LEU A 175 -0.03 -2.78 4.80
N ASN A 176 0.12 -3.97 4.22
CA ASN A 176 -0.45 -5.20 4.75
C ASN A 176 0.23 -5.61 6.07
N LEU A 177 1.55 -5.43 6.21
CA LEU A 177 2.23 -5.70 7.48
C LEU A 177 1.76 -4.76 8.61
N LEU A 178 1.47 -3.50 8.29
CA LEU A 178 1.00 -2.48 9.24
C LEU A 178 -0.52 -2.49 9.48
N ASP A 179 -1.24 -3.50 8.97
CA ASP A 179 -2.71 -3.64 9.10
C ASP A 179 -3.52 -2.44 8.55
N ILE A 180 -2.94 -1.66 7.62
CA ILE A 180 -3.59 -0.56 6.89
C ILE A 180 -4.40 -1.09 5.71
N ILE A 181 -3.96 -2.22 5.14
CA ILE A 181 -4.73 -3.02 4.19
C ILE A 181 -4.76 -4.48 4.66
N ARG A 182 -5.78 -5.22 4.25
CA ARG A 182 -5.91 -6.68 4.48
C ARG A 182 -6.34 -7.39 3.20
N LEU A 183 -6.15 -8.70 3.13
CA LEU A 183 -6.65 -9.50 2.01
C LEU A 183 -8.19 -9.39 1.93
N ALA A 184 -8.72 -9.37 0.71
CA ALA A 184 -10.15 -9.40 0.47
C ALA A 184 -10.71 -10.82 0.69
N ASP A 185 -11.68 -10.97 1.59
CA ASP A 185 -12.24 -12.28 1.99
C ASP A 185 -12.97 -13.06 0.86
N LYS A 186 -13.15 -12.44 -0.32
CA LYS A 186 -13.74 -13.04 -1.53
C LYS A 186 -13.05 -12.51 -2.78
N LYS A 187 -12.90 -13.34 -3.82
CA LYS A 187 -12.47 -12.96 -5.18
C LYS A 187 -13.46 -11.97 -5.82
N ARG A 188 -13.42 -10.70 -5.42
CA ARG A 188 -14.05 -9.58 -6.13
C ARG A 188 -13.13 -9.21 -7.30
N VAL A 189 -13.25 -9.94 -8.40
CA VAL A 189 -12.64 -9.53 -9.67
C VAL A 189 -13.38 -8.28 -10.14
N PHE A 190 -12.73 -7.12 -10.12
CA PHE A 190 -13.37 -5.89 -10.58
C PHE A 190 -13.19 -5.75 -12.09
N GLN A 191 -14.28 -5.86 -12.85
CA GLN A 191 -14.31 -5.28 -14.19
C GLN A 191 -14.50 -3.78 -14.02
N LEU A 192 -13.51 -2.97 -14.39
CA LEU A 192 -13.77 -1.54 -14.57
C LEU A 192 -14.90 -1.39 -15.60
N PRO A 193 -15.82 -0.43 -15.42
CA PRO A 193 -16.65 0.00 -16.52
C PRO A 193 -15.69 0.53 -17.59
N LEU A 194 -15.54 -0.26 -18.67
CA LEU A 194 -14.86 0.18 -19.88
C LEU A 194 -15.43 1.55 -20.23
N LEU A 195 -14.57 2.54 -20.37
CA LEU A 195 -14.94 3.81 -20.95
C LEU A 195 -15.50 3.46 -22.33
N LYS A 196 -16.83 3.46 -22.48
CA LYS A 196 -17.45 3.27 -23.79
C LYS A 196 -17.00 4.45 -24.62
N THR A 197 -15.97 4.24 -25.44
CA THR A 197 -15.58 5.17 -26.48
C THR A 197 -16.87 5.53 -27.20
N PRO A 198 -17.28 6.81 -27.23
CA PRO A 198 -18.44 7.18 -28.01
C PRO A 198 -18.12 6.74 -29.44
N GLN A 199 -18.91 5.80 -29.96
CA GLN A 199 -18.79 5.47 -31.37
C GLN A 199 -19.10 6.76 -32.12
N MET A 200 -18.08 7.29 -32.80
CA MET A 200 -18.27 8.28 -33.85
C MET A 200 -19.24 7.64 -34.84
N GLN A 201 -20.52 7.98 -34.73
CA GLN A 201 -21.50 7.60 -35.73
C GLN A 201 -21.06 8.29 -37.01
N ASN A 202 -20.56 7.47 -37.94
CA ASN A 202 -20.11 7.92 -39.23
C ASN A 202 -21.35 8.47 -39.96
N VAL A 203 -21.44 9.79 -40.11
CA VAL A 203 -22.56 10.43 -40.80
C VAL A 203 -22.36 10.22 -42.30
N GLU A 204 -22.77 9.04 -42.78
CA GLU A 204 -22.90 8.78 -44.21
C GLU A 204 -24.06 9.62 -44.75
N ASN A 205 -23.72 10.82 -45.23
CA ASN A 205 -24.58 11.63 -46.06
C ASN A 205 -24.94 10.85 -47.34
N LYS A 206 -26.15 10.30 -47.40
CA LYS A 206 -26.80 9.96 -48.67
C LYS A 206 -27.86 10.99 -49.00
N THR A 207 -27.47 11.92 -49.85
CA THR A 207 -28.36 12.80 -50.60
C THR A 207 -29.15 11.96 -51.60
N GLU A 208 -30.47 11.95 -51.52
CA GLU A 208 -31.33 11.58 -52.65
C GLU A 208 -32.59 12.46 -52.63
N LEU A 209 -32.89 13.06 -53.79
CA LEU A 209 -34.02 13.97 -53.95
C LEU A 209 -35.30 13.18 -54.25
N ALA A 210 -36.40 13.56 -53.60
CA ALA A 210 -37.74 13.45 -54.17
C ALA A 210 -38.58 14.66 -53.74
N LEU A 211 -39.38 15.20 -54.65
CA LEU A 211 -40.13 16.46 -54.54
C LEU A 211 -41.64 16.17 -54.73
N VAL A 212 -42.53 17.07 -54.26
CA VAL A 212 -44.02 17.07 -54.50
C VAL A 212 -44.79 15.96 -53.73
N SER A 213 -45.96 16.07 -53.07
CA SER A 213 -46.89 17.12 -52.53
C SER A 213 -47.98 16.38 -51.69
N SER A 214 -48.88 16.94 -50.84
CA SER A 214 -49.12 18.27 -50.24
C SER A 214 -50.20 18.18 -49.12
N SER A 215 -50.60 19.32 -48.53
CA SER A 215 -51.92 19.62 -47.90
C SER A 215 -52.48 18.81 -46.69
N THR A 216 -52.26 19.39 -45.49
CA THR A 216 -53.28 19.74 -44.44
C THR A 216 -54.07 18.62 -43.67
N PRO A 217 -54.70 18.92 -42.49
CA PRO A 217 -54.52 18.09 -41.28
C PRO A 217 -55.81 17.45 -40.69
N ILE A 218 -55.66 16.66 -39.61
CA ILE A 218 -56.58 16.31 -38.48
C ILE A 218 -55.87 15.17 -37.72
N GLU A 219 -55.35 15.34 -36.49
CA GLU A 219 -56.02 15.33 -35.16
C GLU A 219 -56.44 13.91 -34.67
N GLU A 220 -55.64 13.29 -33.78
CA GLU A 220 -56.03 12.81 -32.43
C GLU A 220 -55.05 11.77 -31.79
N LYS A 221 -54.96 11.80 -30.45
CA LYS A 221 -54.55 10.73 -29.50
C LYS A 221 -53.16 10.06 -29.73
N SER A 222 -52.15 10.23 -28.86
CA SER A 222 -52.19 10.04 -27.41
C SER A 222 -50.86 10.47 -26.75
N SER A 223 -50.86 11.00 -25.53
CA SER A 223 -49.64 11.31 -24.78
C SER A 223 -49.75 10.94 -23.30
N PRO A 224 -48.87 10.05 -22.77
CA PRO A 224 -48.72 9.81 -21.34
C PRO A 224 -47.58 10.64 -20.72
N TYR A 225 -47.83 11.22 -19.55
CA TYR A 225 -46.91 11.70 -18.51
C TYR A 225 -45.62 12.48 -18.87
N PRO A 226 -45.42 13.71 -18.34
CA PRO A 226 -44.10 14.31 -18.24
C PRO A 226 -43.35 13.78 -17.01
N VAL A 227 -42.30 12.98 -17.22
CA VAL A 227 -41.29 12.70 -16.18
C VAL A 227 -40.23 13.79 -16.22
N GLN A 228 -40.01 14.46 -15.08
CA GLN A 228 -38.96 15.48 -14.93
C GLN A 228 -37.58 14.82 -14.84
N THR A 229 -36.74 14.93 -15.88
CA THR A 229 -35.30 14.63 -15.81
C THR A 229 -34.48 15.91 -15.84
N THR A 230 -34.50 16.63 -14.73
CA THR A 230 -33.69 17.84 -14.53
C THR A 230 -32.35 17.49 -13.87
N THR A 231 -31.33 17.31 -14.70
CA THR A 231 -29.95 17.75 -14.42
C THR A 231 -29.10 16.97 -13.38
N GLU A 232 -28.83 15.69 -13.61
CA GLU A 232 -27.72 14.99 -12.92
C GLU A 232 -26.33 15.41 -13.45
N SER A 233 -26.22 15.81 -14.73
CA SER A 233 -24.95 16.06 -15.40
C SER A 233 -24.13 17.25 -14.87
N GLN A 234 -24.76 18.24 -14.23
CA GLN A 234 -24.05 19.42 -13.70
C GLN A 234 -23.36 19.13 -12.35
N ALA A 235 -23.93 18.25 -11.51
CA ALA A 235 -23.32 17.86 -10.24
C ALA A 235 -21.99 17.11 -10.44
N ILE A 236 -21.90 16.29 -11.50
CA ILE A 236 -20.71 15.49 -11.83
C ILE A 236 -19.53 16.38 -12.24
N GLN A 237 -19.78 17.46 -13.00
CA GLN A 237 -18.71 18.36 -13.46
C GLN A 237 -18.11 19.18 -12.31
N LEU A 238 -18.94 19.71 -11.40
CA LEU A 238 -18.47 20.44 -10.22
C LEU A 238 -17.61 19.57 -9.28
N TYR A 239 -18.01 18.31 -9.06
CA TYR A 239 -17.26 17.39 -8.20
C TYR A 239 -15.92 16.91 -8.79
N GLN A 240 -15.78 16.88 -10.12
CA GLN A 240 -14.53 16.51 -10.79
C GLN A 240 -13.51 17.66 -10.80
N VAL A 241 -13.95 18.90 -11.04
CA VAL A 241 -13.06 20.08 -11.08
C VAL A 241 -12.44 20.36 -9.70
N ASP A 242 -13.24 20.35 -8.64
CA ASP A 242 -12.78 20.63 -7.27
C ASP A 242 -11.77 19.57 -6.77
N ASN A 243 -12.00 18.28 -7.10
CA ASN A 243 -11.05 17.20 -6.77
C ASN A 243 -9.73 17.29 -7.54
N GLN A 244 -9.73 17.72 -8.81
CA GLN A 244 -8.48 17.89 -9.56
C GLN A 244 -7.67 19.09 -9.04
N GLN A 245 -8.31 20.21 -8.72
CA GLN A 245 -7.63 21.38 -8.15
C GLN A 245 -7.02 21.07 -6.78
N LYS A 246 -7.77 20.40 -5.88
CA LYS A 246 -7.27 19.98 -4.56
C LYS A 246 -6.10 19.00 -4.65
N LYS A 247 -6.14 18.02 -5.57
CA LYS A 247 -5.00 17.11 -5.83
C LYS A 247 -3.77 17.84 -6.37
N GLY A 248 -3.95 18.83 -7.25
CA GLY A 248 -2.87 19.69 -7.73
C GLY A 248 -2.22 20.51 -6.62
N LEU A 249 -3.03 21.06 -5.71
CA LEU A 249 -2.55 21.84 -4.56
C LEU A 249 -1.80 20.97 -3.55
N LEU A 250 -2.33 19.78 -3.20
CA LEU A 250 -1.65 18.85 -2.28
C LEU A 250 -0.31 18.37 -2.83
N ARG A 251 -0.25 17.99 -4.12
CA ARG A 251 1.02 17.62 -4.77
C ARG A 251 2.01 18.80 -4.73
N ARG A 252 1.58 20.03 -5.08
CA ARG A 252 2.45 21.22 -4.99
C ARG A 252 2.97 21.50 -3.59
N LEU A 253 2.14 21.32 -2.55
CA LEU A 253 2.57 21.44 -1.16
C LEU A 253 3.62 20.37 -0.79
N ILE A 254 3.38 19.10 -1.11
CA ILE A 254 4.31 18.01 -0.78
C ILE A 254 5.65 18.18 -1.53
N TYR A 255 5.64 18.56 -2.80
CA TYR A 255 6.87 18.90 -3.54
C TYR A 255 7.56 20.15 -2.98
N GLY A 256 6.80 21.15 -2.53
CA GLY A 256 7.32 22.34 -1.84
C GLY A 256 8.05 21.98 -0.55
N PHE A 257 7.43 21.20 0.34
CA PHE A 257 8.05 20.71 1.56
C PHE A 257 9.28 19.83 1.29
N LYS A 258 9.21 18.92 0.30
CA LYS A 258 10.35 18.05 -0.06
C LYS A 258 11.58 18.86 -0.52
N ASN A 259 11.38 19.95 -1.27
CA ASN A 259 12.46 20.86 -1.65
C ASN A 259 12.91 21.79 -0.51
N PHE A 260 12.00 22.19 0.38
CA PHE A 260 12.32 23.00 1.56
C PHE A 260 13.25 22.23 2.52
N PHE A 261 12.90 20.99 2.86
CA PHE A 261 13.77 20.16 3.71
C PHE A 261 15.10 19.83 3.03
N ARG A 262 15.15 19.60 1.71
CA ARG A 262 16.44 19.37 1.02
C ARG A 262 17.38 20.57 1.15
N LYS A 263 16.86 21.80 1.10
CA LYS A 263 17.64 23.04 1.29
C LYS A 263 18.05 23.35 2.74
N MET A 264 17.58 22.59 3.72
CA MET A 264 17.94 22.74 5.14
C MET A 264 19.06 21.77 5.57
N TYR A 265 19.48 20.87 4.68
CA TYR A 265 20.49 19.83 4.93
C TYR A 265 21.57 19.77 3.82
N GLU A 266 21.69 20.85 3.04
CA GLU A 266 22.83 21.20 2.17
C GLU A 266 23.56 22.40 2.81
#